data_AF-A0A953HID8-F1
#
_entry.id   AF-A0A953HID8-F1
#
_cell.length_a   1.000
_cell.length_b   1.000
_cell.length_c   1.000
_cell.angle_alpha   90.00
_cell.angle_beta   90.00
_cell.angle_gamma   90.00
#
_symmetry.space_group_name_H-M   'P 1'
#
loop_
_entity.id
_entity.type
_entity.pdbx_description
1 polymer ?
#
loop_
_entity_poly.entity_id
_entity_poly.type
_entity_poly.pdbx_seq_one_letter_code
_entity_poly.pdbx_strand_id
1 'polypeptide(L)' 'MEELIKRLQETVGLSSEDATKSVATLMEFVKEKLPVGLGDKLAGLMNGQLDLGSLFGGSSAVAPVNPMDKLKDMFQ' A
#
# COMPACT_ATOMS: atom_id res chain seq x y z
N MET A 1 9.22 -3.39 6.78
CA MET A 1 8.72 -4.36 7.79
C MET A 1 9.40 -4.18 9.14
N GLU A 2 10.74 -4.13 9.20
CA GLU A 2 11.48 -4.02 10.46
C GLU A 2 11.09 -2.78 11.29
N GLU A 3 10.88 -1.64 10.65
CA GLU A 3 10.45 -0.41 11.34
C GLU A 3 9.09 -0.56 12.03
N LEU A 4 8.16 -1.30 11.41
CA LEU A 4 6.82 -1.58 11.94
C LEU A 4 6.89 -2.51 13.16
N ILE A 5 7.73 -3.54 13.07
CA ILE A 5 8.03 -4.46 14.17
C ILE A 5 8.66 -3.70 15.33
N LYS A 6 9.65 -2.85 15.05
CA LYS A 6 10.33 -2.05 16.07
C LYS A 6 9.38 -1.07 16.77
N ARG A 7 8.48 -0.42 16.03
CA ARG A 7 7.43 0.42 16.62
C ARG A 7 6.47 -0.34 17.53
N LEU A 8 6.09 -1.55 17.15
CA LEU A 8 5.23 -2.41 17.97
C LEU A 8 5.95 -2.85 19.26
N GLN A 9 7.23 -3.17 19.17
CA GLN A 9 8.05 -3.47 20.35
C GLN A 9 8.17 -2.25 21.27
N GLU A 10 8.52 -1.08 20.75
CA GLU A 10 8.78 0.13 21.54
C GLU A 10 7.52 0.76 22.12
N THR A 11 6.38 0.69 21.41
CA THR A 11 5.14 1.36 21.82
C THR A 11 4.21 0.45 22.62
N VAL A 12 4.12 -0.81 22.20
CA VAL A 12 3.18 -1.78 22.79
C VAL A 12 3.89 -2.73 23.75
N GLY A 13 5.23 -2.75 23.75
CA GLY A 13 6.02 -3.67 24.58
C GLY A 13 5.98 -5.11 24.09
N LEU A 14 5.61 -5.34 22.83
CA LEU A 14 5.54 -6.70 22.28
C LEU A 14 6.94 -7.31 22.15
N SER A 15 7.02 -8.62 22.39
CA SER A 15 8.23 -9.38 22.06
C SER A 15 8.49 -9.32 20.56
N SER A 16 9.74 -9.54 20.14
CA SER A 16 10.06 -9.55 18.71
C SER A 16 9.29 -10.60 17.93
N GLU A 17 8.98 -11.72 18.58
CA GLU A 17 8.21 -12.80 17.98
C GLU A 17 6.73 -12.39 17.81
N ASP A 18 6.13 -11.81 18.85
CA ASP A 18 4.71 -11.41 18.81
C ASP A 18 4.47 -10.21 17.88
N ALA A 19 5.39 -9.26 17.83
CA ALA A 19 5.34 -8.15 16.90
C ALA A 19 5.42 -8.64 15.45
N THR A 20 6.27 -9.62 15.17
CA THR A 20 6.39 -10.24 13.83
C THR A 20 5.10 -10.95 13.43
N LYS A 21 4.55 -11.78 14.33
CA LYS A 21 3.27 -12.48 14.11
C LYS A 21 2.12 -11.51 13.88
N SER A 22 2.05 -10.43 14.66
CA SER A 22 1.01 -9.40 14.54
C SER A 22 1.05 -8.70 13.18
N VAL A 23 2.25 -8.34 12.70
CA VAL A 23 2.42 -7.74 11.37
C VAL A 23 2.03 -8.74 10.29
N ALA A 24 2.42 -10.01 10.41
CA ALA A 24 2.06 -11.06 9.44
C ALA A 24 0.54 -11.26 9.35
N THR A 25 -0.16 -11.36 10.49
CA THR A 25 -1.63 -11.51 10.52
C THR A 25 -2.35 -10.30 9.91
N LEU A 26 -1.88 -9.08 10.18
CA LEU A 26 -2.43 -7.88 9.55
C LEU A 26 -2.24 -7.90 8.02
N MET A 27 -1.07 -8.39 7.56
CA MET A 27 -0.79 -8.50 6.13
C MET A 27 -1.66 -9.52 5.43
N GLU A 28 -1.90 -10.67 6.06
CA GLU A 28 -2.86 -11.66 5.55
C GLU A 28 -4.27 -11.08 5.48
N PHE A 29 -4.74 -10.44 6.56
CA PHE A 29 -6.06 -9.81 6.58
C PHE A 29 -6.21 -8.76 5.47
N VAL A 30 -5.21 -7.90 5.27
CA VAL A 30 -5.23 -6.89 4.21
C VAL A 30 -5.25 -7.55 2.82
N LYS A 31 -4.46 -8.60 2.60
CA LYS A 31 -4.48 -9.35 1.33
C LYS A 31 -5.84 -9.98 1.06
N GLU A 32 -6.47 -10.58 2.07
CA GLU A 32 -7.80 -11.20 1.95
C GLU A 32 -8.92 -10.19 1.66
N LYS A 33 -8.78 -8.95 2.14
CA LYS A 33 -9.77 -7.88 1.91
C LYS A 33 -9.54 -7.09 0.64
N LEU A 34 -8.41 -7.30 -0.03
CA LEU A 34 -8.13 -6.56 -1.25
C LEU A 34 -8.75 -7.22 -2.48
N PRO A 35 -9.26 -6.40 -3.41
CA PRO A 35 -9.68 -6.90 -4.71
C PRO A 35 -8.54 -7.61 -5.42
N VAL A 36 -8.88 -8.63 -6.19
CA VAL A 36 -7.95 -9.35 -7.07
C VAL A 36 -7.17 -8.35 -7.94
N GLY A 37 -5.85 -8.41 -7.89
CA GLY A 37 -4.93 -7.50 -8.60
C GLY A 37 -4.31 -6.37 -7.76
N LEU A 38 -4.72 -6.17 -6.50
CA LEU A 38 -4.06 -5.25 -5.57
C LEU A 38 -3.08 -5.92 -4.61
N GLY A 39 -3.20 -7.25 -4.39
CA GLY A 39 -2.30 -7.99 -3.49
C GLY A 39 -0.83 -7.88 -3.89
N ASP A 40 -0.53 -8.02 -5.19
CA ASP A 40 0.82 -7.90 -5.74
C ASP A 40 1.38 -6.48 -5.63
N LYS A 41 0.52 -5.46 -5.76
CA LYS A 41 0.91 -4.05 -5.61
C LYS A 41 1.26 -3.71 -4.15
N LEU A 42 0.57 -4.33 -3.21
CA LEU A 42 0.83 -4.14 -1.79
C LEU A 42 2.11 -4.85 -1.34
N ALA A 43 2.43 -5.99 -1.94
CA ALA A 43 3.74 -6.62 -1.78
C ALA A 43 4.88 -5.71 -2.28
N GLY A 44 4.68 -5.04 -3.43
CA GLY A 44 5.62 -4.01 -3.93
C GLY A 44 5.77 -2.82 -2.97
N LEU A 45 4.64 -2.31 -2.46
CA LEU A 45 4.59 -1.24 -1.45
C LEU A 45 5.39 -1.60 -0.17
N MET A 46 5.24 -2.83 0.33
CA MET A 46 5.93 -3.34 1.51
C MET A 46 7.44 -3.47 1.34
N ASN A 47 7.88 -3.85 0.12
CA ASN A 47 9.29 -4.02 -0.20
C ASN A 47 10.01 -2.67 -0.44
N GLY A 48 9.35 -1.55 -0.16
CA GLY A 48 9.89 -0.21 -0.39
C GLY A 48 9.84 0.20 -1.86
N GLN A 49 9.25 -0.62 -2.72
CA GLN A 49 9.02 -0.34 -4.14
C GLN A 49 7.65 0.34 -4.29
N LEU A 50 7.55 1.50 -3.66
CA LEU A 50 6.31 2.24 -3.52
C LEU A 50 6.03 3.06 -4.79
N ASP A 51 5.64 2.37 -5.86
CA ASP A 51 5.26 3.01 -7.12
C ASP A 51 3.79 3.43 -7.06
N LEU A 52 3.53 4.57 -6.39
CA LEU A 52 2.19 5.17 -6.28
C LEU A 52 1.55 5.45 -7.65
N GLY A 53 2.37 5.65 -8.70
CA GLY A 53 1.93 5.78 -10.08
C GLY A 53 1.27 4.50 -10.61
N SER A 54 1.81 3.33 -10.27
CA SER A 54 1.20 2.04 -10.64
C SER A 54 -0.08 1.70 -9.85
N LEU A 55 -0.21 2.22 -8.61
CA LEU A 55 -1.38 2.01 -7.75
C LEU A 55 -2.58 2.90 -8.14
N PHE A 56 -2.32 4.17 -8.48
CA PHE A 56 -3.34 5.11 -8.94
C PHE A 56 -3.52 5.16 -10.46
N GLY A 57 -2.62 4.54 -11.23
CA GLY A 57 -2.50 4.76 -12.67
C GLY A 57 -2.50 3.49 -13.52
N GLY A 58 -3.37 2.52 -13.22
CA GLY A 58 -3.73 1.44 -14.14
C GLY A 58 -4.40 1.88 -15.45
N SER A 59 -4.37 3.17 -15.79
CA SER A 59 -4.73 3.72 -17.10
C SER A 59 -4.01 5.05 -17.33
N SER A 60 -2.73 4.98 -17.70
CA SER A 60 -2.06 6.06 -18.44
C SER A 60 -1.22 5.45 -19.55
N ALA A 61 -1.89 4.69 -20.42
CA ALA A 61 -1.49 4.59 -21.82
C ALA A 61 -2.22 5.67 -22.64
N VAL A 62 -2.26 6.93 -22.17
CA VAL A 62 -2.74 8.08 -22.94
C VAL A 62 -2.18 9.38 -22.35
N ALA A 63 -1.06 9.86 -22.91
CA ALA A 63 -0.57 11.25 -22.89
C ALA A 63 -0.44 11.99 -21.51
N PRO A 64 0.42 13.00 -21.40
CA PRO A 64 0.51 13.83 -20.20
C PRO A 64 -0.70 14.78 -20.14
N VAL A 65 -1.88 14.26 -19.83
CA VAL A 65 -3.05 15.10 -19.52
C VAL A 65 -3.03 15.32 -18.01
N ASN A 66 -2.73 16.55 -17.61
CA ASN A 66 -2.67 16.91 -16.21
C ASN A 66 -4.02 16.60 -15.53
N PRO A 67 -4.03 15.93 -14.37
CA PRO A 67 -5.26 15.55 -13.67
C PRO A 67 -6.17 16.74 -13.31
N MET A 68 -5.60 17.95 -13.29
CA MET A 68 -6.34 19.20 -13.09
C MET A 68 -7.24 19.58 -14.27
N ASP A 69 -6.84 19.24 -15.50
CA ASP A 69 -7.63 19.51 -16.72
C ASP A 69 -8.84 18.58 -16.78
N LYS A 70 -8.67 17.30 -16.44
CA LYS A 70 -9.78 16.32 -16.36
C LYS A 70 -10.80 16.67 -15.28
N LEU A 71 -10.35 17.23 -14.15
CA LEU A 71 -11.26 17.65 -13.08
C LEU A 71 -12.10 18.86 -13.52
N LYS A 72 -11.49 19.80 -14.23
CA LYS A 72 -12.20 20.99 -14.75
C LYS A 72 -13.27 20.61 -15.78
N ASP A 73 -12.98 19.66 -16.66
CA ASP A 73 -13.95 19.16 -17.65
C ASP A 73 -15.15 18.42 -17.03
N MET A 74 -15.02 17.91 -15.80
CA MET A 74 -16.13 17.25 -15.08
C MET A 74 -17.11 18.20 -14.40
N PHE A 75 -16.69 19.45 -14.15
CA PHE A 75 -17.51 20.48 -13.50
C PHE A 75 -18.04 21.52 -14.50
N GLN A 76 -17.88 21.30 -15.80
CA GLN A 76 -18.53 22.06 -16.86
C GLN A 76 -19.79 21.37 -17.37
#